data_AF-A0A6A3F5H9-F1
#
_entry.id   AF-A0A6A3F5H9-F1
#
_cell.length_a   1.000
_cell.length_b   1.000
_cell.length_c   1.000
_cell.angle_alpha   90.00
_cell.angle_beta   90.00
_cell.angle_gamma   90.00
#
_symmetry.space_group_name_H-M   'P 1'
#
loop_
_entity.id
_entity.type
_entity.pdbx_description
1 polymer ?
#
loop_
_entity_poly.entity_id
_entity_poly.type
_entity_poly.pdbx_seq_one_letter_code
_entity_poly.pdbx_strand_id
1 'polypeptide(L)'
;MPQQAETHDLAALLVSDHVKYVKARRDDFTRSFFPLSDAEIRALEANGNSADDWSNVRKTHEHEPLQTPSIRQCSFHGRVALGSFSASYSHDVDGIPFRCGVYNSALSNAVVLDDALVKDTLVLKNVLVDARAAVIQCGSVTGPEQLDAVCGNGRELHVGVETGGRDLRVVADMPFSLGAAVATKRRDVEFLETYDAFVDKYVAEIKAPMAIVAQNARVRGCARVEGTFVGEHALVEDSDVANSTILSTAEEPSVVRMKSIVRDSIVQWNSTVETLSVVEGAFLCDTSHVERHGVVMSSVIGPNTSVAEGEVTSSFVGPFVGFHHQALLIASMWPKGKGNIGYGANVGSNHTLKAPDQELFHGEGVFFGLGCNVKFPSNFVKAPYSVIATAVNTLPQLVAMPFALINTPAHVIASLSPAINEISPGWVLSSSVFTVLRNEDKFRSRNKSKRTHIEAAIFRPEIVQYMKDARSELAAAEGKAKISLPNGEAVYTDKQVRGLGKNYMRESSRQAGIAAYTFFIKLYAVEALLLLVESGRISADGTVGTSDRSCYELATLAEEFDAKKPIRECLSDLVSMRAEVAKKAADGKARDDIRGQRIIPDYSDVHKPAASEGVVLRAQRTASEIKQRVAAFVARV
;
A
#
# COMPACT_ATOMS: atom_id res chain seq x y z
N MET A 1 -0.13 21.90 -11.64
CA MET A 1 -0.28 21.12 -12.88
C MET A 1 -1.47 20.18 -12.73
N PRO A 2 -2.36 20.04 -13.72
CA PRO A 2 -3.22 18.87 -13.76
C PRO A 2 -2.29 17.65 -13.82
N GLN A 3 -2.61 16.61 -13.04
CA GLN A 3 -1.97 15.30 -13.18
C GLN A 3 -1.88 15.02 -14.68
N GLN A 4 -0.67 14.90 -15.24
CA GLN A 4 -0.52 14.32 -16.57
C GLN A 4 -1.34 13.04 -16.53
N ALA A 5 -2.27 12.89 -17.48
CA ALA A 5 -3.00 11.64 -17.60
C ALA A 5 -1.94 10.56 -17.76
N GLU A 6 -1.70 9.78 -16.71
CA GLU A 6 -0.85 8.61 -16.79
C GLU A 6 -1.50 7.72 -17.85
N THR A 7 -0.90 7.70 -19.04
CA THR A 7 -1.29 6.77 -20.09
C THR A 7 -0.79 5.42 -19.64
N HIS A 8 -1.70 4.60 -19.12
CA HIS A 8 -1.39 3.23 -18.76
C HIS A 8 -1.23 2.42 -20.05
N ASP A 9 -0.03 1.89 -20.30
CA ASP A 9 0.25 1.04 -21.45
C ASP A 9 -0.27 -0.38 -21.20
N LEU A 10 -1.56 -0.59 -21.51
CA LEU A 10 -2.20 -1.89 -21.38
C LEU A 10 -1.59 -2.95 -22.31
N ALA A 11 -1.01 -2.54 -23.45
CA ALA A 11 -0.39 -3.47 -24.38
C ALA A 11 0.90 -4.08 -23.80
N ALA A 12 1.69 -3.29 -23.07
CA ALA A 12 2.88 -3.78 -22.37
C ALA A 12 2.57 -4.89 -21.36
N LEU A 13 1.41 -4.83 -20.68
CA LEU A 13 0.99 -5.87 -19.72
C LEU A 13 0.66 -7.21 -20.38
N LEU A 14 0.23 -7.22 -21.66
CA LEU A 14 -0.02 -8.47 -22.41
C LEU A 14 1.26 -9.23 -22.80
N VAL A 15 2.42 -8.59 -22.65
CA VAL A 15 3.74 -9.16 -22.94
C VAL A 15 4.66 -9.08 -21.71
N SER A 16 4.09 -9.01 -20.52
CA SER A 16 4.87 -9.00 -19.29
C SER A 16 5.55 -10.34 -19.02
N ASP A 17 6.50 -10.33 -18.09
CA ASP A 17 7.26 -11.52 -17.75
C ASP A 17 6.36 -12.64 -17.21
N HIS A 18 5.32 -12.30 -16.43
CA HIS A 18 4.33 -13.27 -15.98
C HIS A 18 3.61 -13.94 -17.16
N VAL A 19 3.10 -13.16 -18.12
CA VAL A 19 2.39 -13.71 -19.29
C VAL A 19 3.32 -14.59 -20.13
N LYS A 20 4.55 -14.12 -20.39
CA LYS A 20 5.56 -14.89 -21.14
C LYS A 20 5.91 -16.20 -20.44
N TYR A 21 6.09 -16.16 -19.11
CA TYR A 21 6.43 -17.34 -18.31
C TYR A 21 5.33 -18.39 -18.37
N VAL A 22 4.08 -18.00 -18.12
CA VAL A 22 2.93 -18.92 -18.14
C VAL A 22 2.76 -19.56 -19.51
N LYS A 23 2.92 -18.79 -20.61
CA LYS A 23 2.90 -19.33 -21.97
C LYS A 23 3.99 -20.37 -22.21
N ALA A 24 5.23 -20.06 -21.87
CA ALA A 24 6.35 -20.98 -22.04
C ALA A 24 6.13 -22.29 -21.26
N ARG A 25 5.63 -22.20 -20.02
CA ARG A 25 5.33 -23.39 -19.22
C ARG A 25 4.09 -24.14 -19.66
N ARG A 26 3.12 -23.47 -20.29
CA ARG A 26 2.02 -24.14 -20.97
C ARG A 26 2.50 -25.00 -22.13
N ASP A 27 3.45 -24.50 -22.91
CA ASP A 27 4.05 -25.26 -24.01
C ASP A 27 4.86 -26.45 -23.47
N ASP A 28 5.68 -26.25 -22.43
CA ASP A 28 6.42 -27.34 -21.77
C ASP A 28 5.49 -28.39 -21.16
N PHE A 29 4.36 -27.98 -20.60
CA PHE A 29 3.42 -28.92 -20.02
C PHE A 29 2.67 -29.72 -21.08
N THR A 30 2.47 -29.19 -22.30
CA THR A 30 1.66 -29.86 -23.34
C THR A 30 2.49 -30.56 -24.41
N ARG A 31 3.79 -30.26 -24.53
CA ARG A 31 4.68 -30.90 -25.53
C ARG A 31 4.80 -32.41 -25.36
N SER A 32 5.16 -33.10 -26.43
CA SER A 32 5.51 -34.52 -26.35
C SER A 32 6.89 -34.70 -25.69
N PHE A 33 7.02 -35.76 -24.88
CA PHE A 33 8.25 -36.11 -24.18
C PHE A 33 8.74 -37.50 -24.63
N PHE A 34 9.98 -37.85 -24.27
CA PHE A 34 10.65 -39.04 -24.79
C PHE A 34 10.31 -40.31 -23.97
N PRO A 35 10.15 -41.48 -24.61
CA PRO A 35 9.90 -42.74 -23.91
C PRO A 35 11.06 -43.12 -22.99
N LEU A 36 10.74 -43.89 -21.94
CA LEU A 36 11.74 -44.56 -21.14
C LEU A 36 12.22 -45.84 -21.84
N SER A 37 13.48 -46.18 -21.65
CA SER A 37 14.02 -47.49 -21.99
C SER A 37 13.60 -48.56 -20.98
N ASP A 38 13.56 -49.82 -21.39
CA ASP A 38 13.25 -50.94 -20.48
C ASP A 38 14.21 -51.02 -19.28
N ALA A 39 15.46 -50.58 -19.46
CA ALA A 39 16.44 -50.52 -18.38
C ALA A 39 16.08 -49.45 -17.34
N GLU A 40 15.61 -48.28 -17.78
CA GLU A 40 15.12 -47.22 -16.88
C GLU A 40 13.87 -47.69 -16.14
N ILE A 41 12.91 -48.32 -16.84
CA ILE A 41 11.67 -48.84 -16.22
C ILE A 41 12.00 -49.85 -15.11
N ARG A 42 12.82 -50.88 -15.40
CA ARG A 42 13.22 -51.88 -14.39
C ARG A 42 13.93 -51.25 -13.19
N ALA A 43 14.76 -50.23 -13.41
CA ALA A 43 15.44 -49.53 -12.33
C ALA A 43 14.46 -48.69 -11.48
N LEU A 44 13.45 -48.08 -12.09
CA LEU A 44 12.38 -47.39 -11.37
C LEU A 44 11.54 -48.35 -10.52
N GLU A 45 11.15 -49.51 -11.06
CA GLU A 45 10.44 -50.56 -10.31
C GLU A 45 11.26 -51.07 -9.13
N ALA A 46 12.56 -51.32 -9.33
CA ALA A 46 13.47 -51.73 -8.26
C ALA A 46 13.63 -50.68 -7.14
N ASN A 47 13.44 -49.40 -7.48
CA ASN A 47 13.42 -48.29 -6.51
C ASN A 47 12.06 -48.09 -5.82
N GLY A 48 11.12 -49.02 -6.01
CA GLY A 48 9.79 -49.02 -5.40
C GLY A 48 8.79 -48.09 -6.09
N ASN A 49 9.05 -47.67 -7.33
CA ASN A 49 8.09 -46.89 -8.10
C ASN A 49 7.08 -47.79 -8.81
N SER A 50 5.90 -47.25 -9.07
CA SER A 50 4.83 -47.90 -9.85
C SER A 50 4.20 -46.91 -10.83
N ALA A 51 3.65 -47.41 -11.92
CA ALA A 51 2.88 -46.63 -12.89
C ALA A 51 1.60 -47.39 -13.26
N ASP A 52 0.50 -46.68 -13.52
CA ASP A 52 -0.69 -47.26 -14.15
C ASP A 52 -0.39 -47.77 -15.56
N ASP A 53 0.44 -47.02 -16.30
CA ASP A 53 1.02 -47.39 -17.58
C ASP A 53 2.37 -46.66 -17.77
N TRP A 54 3.45 -47.44 -17.82
CA TRP A 54 4.81 -46.93 -18.05
C TRP A 54 4.97 -46.18 -19.38
N SER A 55 4.08 -46.41 -20.37
CA SER A 55 4.06 -45.66 -21.62
C SER A 55 3.69 -44.17 -21.42
N ASN A 56 3.04 -43.83 -20.30
CA ASN A 56 2.68 -42.46 -19.95
C ASN A 56 3.75 -41.75 -19.11
N VAL A 57 4.75 -42.48 -18.61
CA VAL A 57 5.91 -41.91 -17.93
C VAL A 57 7.01 -41.64 -18.95
N ARG A 58 7.52 -40.41 -18.96
CA ARG A 58 8.43 -39.91 -19.99
C ARG A 58 9.60 -39.14 -19.37
N LYS A 59 10.67 -38.98 -20.13
CA LYS A 59 11.81 -38.13 -19.78
C LYS A 59 11.88 -36.88 -20.66
N THR A 60 12.41 -35.79 -20.11
CA THR A 60 12.50 -34.50 -20.81
C THR A 60 13.62 -34.46 -21.86
N HIS A 61 14.65 -35.30 -21.71
CA HIS A 61 15.84 -35.34 -22.57
C HIS A 61 15.96 -36.70 -23.28
N GLU A 62 16.06 -36.71 -24.61
CA GLU A 62 16.03 -37.95 -25.43
C GLU A 62 17.23 -38.86 -25.18
N HIS A 63 18.43 -38.27 -25.25
CA HIS A 63 19.70 -39.00 -25.27
C HIS A 63 20.38 -39.08 -23.91
N GLU A 64 19.74 -38.59 -22.84
CA GLU A 64 20.23 -38.69 -21.47
C GLU A 64 19.45 -39.77 -20.71
N PRO A 65 20.12 -40.69 -20.01
CA PRO A 65 19.44 -41.65 -19.14
C PRO A 65 18.91 -40.96 -17.88
N LEU A 66 17.72 -41.35 -17.41
CA LEU A 66 17.22 -40.91 -16.11
C LEU A 66 18.19 -41.28 -15.00
N GLN A 67 18.42 -40.35 -14.07
CA GLN A 67 19.10 -40.62 -12.80
C GLN A 67 18.11 -41.32 -11.86
N THR A 68 17.79 -42.58 -12.16
CA THR A 68 16.81 -43.38 -11.42
C THR A 68 17.06 -43.47 -9.91
N PRO A 69 18.31 -43.39 -9.36
CA PRO A 69 18.50 -43.31 -7.91
C PRO A 69 17.88 -42.07 -7.25
N SER A 70 17.50 -41.04 -8.01
CA SER A 70 16.79 -39.86 -7.53
C SER A 70 15.26 -39.95 -7.69
N ILE A 71 14.74 -41.12 -8.09
CA ILE A 71 13.31 -41.35 -8.28
C ILE A 71 12.92 -42.61 -7.49
N ARG A 72 12.23 -42.47 -6.36
CA ARG A 72 11.98 -43.59 -5.42
C ARG A 72 10.59 -43.55 -4.81
N GLN A 73 10.01 -44.73 -4.63
CA GLN A 73 8.75 -44.92 -3.89
C GLN A 73 7.60 -44.04 -4.38
N CYS A 74 7.52 -43.77 -5.68
CA CYS A 74 6.46 -42.95 -6.27
C CYS A 74 5.38 -43.79 -6.95
N SER A 75 4.18 -43.23 -7.08
CA SER A 75 3.14 -43.77 -7.97
C SER A 75 2.82 -42.76 -9.07
N PHE A 76 2.91 -43.20 -10.32
CA PHE A 76 2.68 -42.38 -11.50
C PHE A 76 1.32 -42.73 -12.12
N HIS A 77 0.51 -41.70 -12.38
CA HIS A 77 -0.85 -41.83 -12.90
C HIS A 77 -1.06 -40.89 -14.09
N GLY A 78 -1.54 -41.42 -15.22
CA GLY A 78 -1.64 -40.62 -16.45
C GLY A 78 -0.27 -40.05 -16.87
N ARG A 79 -0.26 -38.85 -17.46
CA ARG A 79 0.94 -38.32 -18.11
C ARG A 79 1.95 -37.74 -17.11
N VAL A 80 3.09 -38.39 -16.94
CA VAL A 80 4.18 -37.88 -16.07
C VAL A 80 5.45 -37.66 -16.87
N ALA A 81 6.07 -36.50 -16.74
CA ALA A 81 7.38 -36.20 -17.35
C ALA A 81 8.41 -35.84 -16.28
N LEU A 82 9.59 -36.43 -16.37
CA LEU A 82 10.68 -36.30 -15.40
C LEU A 82 11.93 -35.70 -16.04
N GLY A 83 12.48 -34.68 -15.36
CA GLY A 83 13.69 -33.96 -15.71
C GLY A 83 14.99 -34.73 -15.49
N SER A 84 16.09 -34.07 -15.77
CA SER A 84 17.44 -34.51 -15.38
C SER A 84 17.72 -34.05 -13.93
N PHE A 85 18.05 -35.00 -13.05
CA PHE A 85 18.28 -34.74 -11.62
C PHE A 85 19.75 -34.87 -11.28
N SER A 86 20.47 -33.73 -11.24
CA SER A 86 21.92 -33.73 -11.03
C SER A 86 22.32 -34.16 -9.62
N ALA A 87 23.29 -35.07 -9.52
CA ALA A 87 23.88 -35.47 -8.25
C ALA A 87 24.70 -34.36 -7.57
N SER A 88 25.09 -33.31 -8.30
CA SER A 88 25.88 -32.19 -7.79
C SER A 88 25.02 -31.05 -7.25
N TYR A 89 23.70 -31.11 -7.39
CA TYR A 89 22.78 -30.09 -6.92
C TYR A 89 21.93 -30.61 -5.74
N SER A 90 21.75 -29.75 -4.74
CA SER A 90 20.91 -30.02 -3.58
C SER A 90 20.15 -28.77 -3.16
N HIS A 91 18.90 -28.98 -2.74
CA HIS A 91 18.06 -27.99 -2.11
C HIS A 91 18.45 -27.83 -0.64
N ASP A 92 18.59 -26.59 -0.17
CA ASP A 92 18.75 -26.30 1.25
C ASP A 92 17.37 -26.28 1.93
N VAL A 93 17.19 -27.17 2.91
CA VAL A 93 16.04 -27.17 3.81
C VAL A 93 16.56 -27.06 5.23
N ASP A 94 16.44 -25.86 5.80
CA ASP A 94 16.88 -25.52 7.15
C ASP A 94 18.36 -25.90 7.43
N GLY A 95 19.23 -25.68 6.45
CA GLY A 95 20.67 -25.97 6.52
C GLY A 95 21.04 -27.42 6.19
N ILE A 96 20.07 -28.26 5.83
CA ILE A 96 20.29 -29.66 5.43
C ILE A 96 20.17 -29.78 3.91
N PRO A 97 21.17 -30.34 3.21
CA PRO A 97 21.10 -30.54 1.77
C PRO A 97 20.23 -31.75 1.41
N PHE A 98 19.18 -31.52 0.62
CA PHE A 98 18.33 -32.56 0.03
C PHE A 98 18.62 -32.67 -1.47
N ARG A 99 18.84 -33.90 -1.96
CA ARG A 99 19.04 -34.12 -3.40
C ARG A 99 17.77 -33.79 -4.19
N CYS A 100 17.93 -33.25 -5.39
CA CYS A 100 16.83 -33.13 -6.35
C CYS A 100 16.32 -34.52 -6.78
N GLY A 101 15.06 -34.57 -7.23
CA GLY A 101 14.38 -35.81 -7.59
C GLY A 101 12.94 -35.89 -7.11
N VAL A 102 12.33 -37.06 -7.28
CA VAL A 102 10.95 -37.33 -6.89
C VAL A 102 10.92 -38.51 -5.92
N TYR A 103 10.41 -38.28 -4.71
CA TYR A 103 10.49 -39.23 -3.60
C TYR A 103 9.16 -39.36 -2.87
N ASN A 104 8.72 -40.60 -2.63
CA ASN A 104 7.59 -40.91 -1.74
C ASN A 104 6.35 -40.03 -2.02
N SER A 105 5.92 -39.98 -3.28
CA SER A 105 4.86 -39.08 -3.73
C SER A 105 3.98 -39.71 -4.83
N ALA A 106 2.71 -39.32 -4.90
CA ALA A 106 1.84 -39.70 -6.01
C ALA A 106 1.75 -38.54 -7.02
N LEU A 107 2.09 -38.82 -8.28
CA LEU A 107 2.10 -37.83 -9.35
C LEU A 107 1.04 -38.20 -10.38
N SER A 108 0.17 -37.24 -10.73
CA SER A 108 -0.85 -37.43 -11.75
C SER A 108 -0.87 -36.27 -12.74
N ASN A 109 -0.68 -36.54 -14.04
CA ASN A 109 -0.64 -35.48 -15.05
C ASN A 109 0.32 -34.34 -14.66
N ALA A 110 1.59 -34.68 -14.40
CA ALA A 110 2.57 -33.76 -13.81
C ALA A 110 3.85 -33.69 -14.65
N VAL A 111 4.47 -32.51 -14.67
CA VAL A 111 5.78 -32.30 -15.28
C VAL A 111 6.73 -31.78 -14.21
N VAL A 112 7.80 -32.53 -13.94
CA VAL A 112 8.85 -32.16 -12.98
C VAL A 112 10.12 -31.93 -13.76
N LEU A 113 10.58 -30.68 -13.85
CA LEU A 113 11.73 -30.28 -14.66
C LEU A 113 13.07 -30.45 -13.91
N ASP A 114 14.15 -30.07 -14.58
CA ASP A 114 15.52 -30.38 -14.17
C ASP A 114 15.86 -29.85 -12.77
N ASP A 115 16.56 -30.67 -11.99
CA ASP A 115 16.97 -30.37 -10.61
C ASP A 115 15.84 -29.98 -9.63
N ALA A 116 14.58 -30.16 -10.00
CA ALA A 116 13.44 -29.95 -9.10
C ALA A 116 13.40 -31.03 -7.99
N LEU A 117 12.74 -30.71 -6.88
CA LEU A 117 12.52 -31.63 -5.77
C LEU A 117 11.03 -31.77 -5.49
N VAL A 118 10.51 -33.00 -5.57
CA VAL A 118 9.18 -33.36 -5.06
C VAL A 118 9.38 -34.46 -4.02
N LYS A 119 9.04 -34.20 -2.76
CA LYS A 119 9.34 -35.12 -1.67
C LYS A 119 8.23 -35.19 -0.63
N ASP A 120 7.86 -36.40 -0.23
CA ASP A 120 6.90 -36.67 0.84
C ASP A 120 5.57 -35.90 0.63
N THR A 121 5.13 -35.80 -0.63
CA THR A 121 3.92 -35.06 -1.00
C THR A 121 2.85 -36.06 -1.40
N LEU A 122 1.73 -36.06 -0.67
CA LEU A 122 0.71 -37.09 -0.83
C LEU A 122 0.10 -37.07 -2.24
N VAL A 123 -0.23 -35.90 -2.79
CA VAL A 123 -0.67 -35.76 -4.20
C VAL A 123 -0.04 -34.54 -4.87
N LEU A 124 0.53 -34.76 -6.05
CA LEU A 124 0.88 -33.73 -7.04
C LEU A 124 0.07 -33.99 -8.32
N LYS A 125 -0.94 -33.16 -8.63
CA LYS A 125 -1.85 -33.43 -9.77
C LYS A 125 -2.09 -32.20 -10.65
N ASN A 126 -1.91 -32.33 -11.97
CA ASN A 126 -2.06 -31.21 -12.93
C ASN A 126 -1.13 -30.03 -12.59
N VAL A 127 0.15 -30.32 -12.32
CA VAL A 127 1.14 -29.33 -11.89
C VAL A 127 2.40 -29.42 -12.74
N LEU A 128 2.96 -28.26 -13.08
CA LEU A 128 4.34 -28.14 -13.53
C LEU A 128 5.21 -27.65 -12.36
N VAL A 129 6.20 -28.45 -11.99
CA VAL A 129 7.26 -28.08 -11.04
C VAL A 129 8.49 -27.75 -11.86
N ASP A 130 8.85 -26.47 -11.90
CA ASP A 130 9.90 -25.96 -12.77
C ASP A 130 11.30 -26.28 -12.22
N ALA A 131 12.32 -25.96 -13.02
CA ALA A 131 13.69 -26.29 -12.72
C ALA A 131 14.11 -25.73 -11.34
N ARG A 132 14.74 -26.57 -10.53
CA ARG A 132 15.19 -26.21 -9.17
C ARG A 132 14.07 -25.71 -8.23
N ALA A 133 12.80 -25.91 -8.56
CA ALA A 133 11.71 -25.67 -7.63
C ALA A 133 11.58 -26.84 -6.63
N ALA A 134 10.97 -26.59 -5.48
CA ALA A 134 10.80 -27.59 -4.42
C ALA A 134 9.35 -27.68 -3.94
N VAL A 135 8.82 -28.90 -3.88
CA VAL A 135 7.52 -29.26 -3.26
C VAL A 135 7.78 -30.34 -2.21
N ILE A 136 7.64 -30.00 -0.94
CA ILE A 136 8.10 -30.85 0.17
C ILE A 136 7.01 -30.99 1.24
N GLN A 137 6.74 -32.21 1.69
CA GLN A 137 5.85 -32.48 2.84
C GLN A 137 4.46 -31.84 2.70
N CYS A 138 3.89 -31.87 1.49
CA CYS A 138 2.58 -31.27 1.23
C CYS A 138 1.47 -32.33 1.22
N GLY A 139 0.27 -31.96 1.67
CA GLY A 139 -0.91 -32.81 1.56
C GLY A 139 -1.36 -32.94 0.11
N SER A 140 -1.71 -31.82 -0.52
CA SER A 140 -2.11 -31.81 -1.93
C SER A 140 -1.59 -30.55 -2.62
N VAL A 141 -0.92 -30.72 -3.75
CA VAL A 141 -0.55 -29.63 -4.67
C VAL A 141 -1.18 -29.93 -6.03
N THR A 142 -2.15 -29.11 -6.41
CA THR A 142 -3.06 -29.42 -7.51
C THR A 142 -3.24 -28.25 -8.46
N GLY A 143 -3.39 -28.55 -9.74
CA GLY A 143 -3.91 -27.64 -10.74
C GLY A 143 -5.41 -27.39 -10.59
N PRO A 144 -6.00 -26.59 -11.49
CA PRO A 144 -7.43 -26.26 -11.49
C PRO A 144 -8.28 -27.51 -11.78
N GLU A 145 -9.50 -27.56 -11.24
CA GLU A 145 -10.43 -28.66 -11.53
C GLU A 145 -10.81 -28.75 -13.01
N GLN A 146 -10.99 -27.60 -13.67
CA GLN A 146 -11.54 -27.47 -15.04
C GLN A 146 -10.46 -27.31 -16.12
N LEU A 147 -9.17 -27.53 -15.76
CA LEU A 147 -8.01 -27.41 -16.67
C LEU A 147 -7.91 -26.02 -17.35
N ASP A 148 -8.32 -24.98 -16.64
CA ASP A 148 -8.34 -23.60 -17.11
C ASP A 148 -7.92 -22.58 -16.06
N ALA A 149 -6.83 -22.87 -15.35
CA ALA A 149 -6.31 -22.01 -14.30
C ALA A 149 -6.00 -20.63 -14.84
N VAL A 150 -6.55 -19.64 -14.13
CA VAL A 150 -6.22 -18.23 -14.26
C VAL A 150 -5.59 -17.68 -12.99
N CYS A 151 -5.44 -18.50 -11.94
CA CYS A 151 -4.71 -18.19 -10.72
C CYS A 151 -5.15 -16.85 -10.09
N GLY A 152 -6.47 -16.62 -9.99
CA GLY A 152 -7.04 -15.38 -9.46
C GLY A 152 -7.07 -14.18 -10.41
N ASN A 153 -6.49 -14.27 -11.61
CA ASN A 153 -6.51 -13.19 -12.61
C ASN A 153 -7.91 -13.06 -13.24
N GLY A 154 -8.32 -11.81 -13.50
CA GLY A 154 -9.64 -11.45 -14.01
C GLY A 154 -10.74 -11.36 -12.96
N ARG A 155 -10.43 -11.72 -11.71
CA ARG A 155 -11.35 -11.64 -10.57
C ARG A 155 -11.80 -10.21 -10.35
N GLU A 156 -13.11 -10.04 -10.19
CA GLU A 156 -13.72 -8.78 -9.82
C GLU A 156 -13.64 -8.55 -8.30
N LEU A 157 -13.14 -7.39 -7.91
CA LEU A 157 -13.10 -6.91 -6.54
C LEU A 157 -14.10 -5.77 -6.35
N HIS A 158 -14.97 -5.89 -5.34
CA HIS A 158 -15.86 -4.81 -4.93
C HIS A 158 -15.10 -3.87 -3.98
N VAL A 159 -14.45 -2.83 -4.52
CA VAL A 159 -13.70 -1.85 -3.72
C VAL A 159 -14.55 -0.60 -3.47
N GLY A 160 -14.52 -0.05 -2.25
CA GLY A 160 -15.30 1.13 -1.89
C GLY A 160 -16.75 0.80 -1.56
N VAL A 161 -17.54 0.27 -2.49
CA VAL A 161 -18.95 -0.09 -2.23
C VAL A 161 -19.06 -1.62 -2.13
N GLU A 162 -19.49 -2.13 -0.98
CA GLU A 162 -19.55 -3.59 -0.72
C GLU A 162 -20.50 -4.35 -1.66
N THR A 163 -21.54 -3.67 -2.16
CA THR A 163 -22.55 -4.23 -3.06
C THR A 163 -22.21 -4.06 -4.55
N GLY A 164 -21.01 -3.56 -4.85
CA GLY A 164 -20.56 -3.28 -6.22
C GLY A 164 -20.85 -1.86 -6.71
N GLY A 165 -20.39 -1.54 -7.91
CA GLY A 165 -20.49 -0.20 -8.53
C GLY A 165 -19.16 0.55 -8.61
N ARG A 166 -18.13 0.03 -7.96
CA ARG A 166 -16.73 0.45 -8.10
C ARG A 166 -15.82 -0.73 -8.40
N ASP A 167 -16.35 -1.66 -9.17
CA ASP A 167 -15.75 -2.95 -9.43
C ASP A 167 -14.41 -2.81 -10.16
N LEU A 168 -13.46 -3.63 -9.74
CA LEU A 168 -12.11 -3.66 -10.26
C LEU A 168 -11.73 -5.11 -10.57
N ARG A 169 -11.68 -5.47 -11.85
CA ARG A 169 -11.10 -6.74 -12.27
C ARG A 169 -9.58 -6.64 -12.19
N VAL A 170 -8.89 -7.58 -11.56
CA VAL A 170 -7.44 -7.49 -11.32
C VAL A 170 -6.62 -8.47 -12.16
N VAL A 171 -5.39 -8.06 -12.54
CA VAL A 171 -4.40 -8.91 -13.24
C VAL A 171 -3.04 -8.78 -12.56
N ALA A 172 -2.21 -9.83 -12.64
CA ALA A 172 -1.09 -10.08 -11.73
C ALA A 172 -0.15 -8.88 -11.53
N ASP A 173 0.21 -8.24 -12.63
CA ASP A 173 1.20 -7.18 -12.75
C ASP A 173 0.56 -5.79 -12.98
N MET A 174 -0.73 -5.65 -12.67
CA MET A 174 -1.45 -4.38 -12.71
C MET A 174 -0.73 -3.31 -11.86
N PRO A 175 -0.41 -2.13 -12.43
CA PRO A 175 0.10 -1.00 -11.64
C PRO A 175 -0.94 -0.46 -10.66
N PHE A 176 -0.50 -0.05 -9.47
CA PHE A 176 -1.38 0.50 -8.44
C PHE A 176 -2.17 1.72 -8.94
N SER A 177 -1.55 2.61 -9.73
CA SER A 177 -2.22 3.80 -10.27
C SER A 177 -3.29 3.47 -11.31
N LEU A 178 -3.12 2.40 -12.09
CA LEU A 178 -4.14 1.90 -13.02
C LEU A 178 -5.37 1.40 -12.24
N GLY A 179 -5.15 0.57 -11.20
CA GLY A 179 -6.23 0.11 -10.32
C GLY A 179 -6.98 1.27 -9.68
N ALA A 180 -6.27 2.29 -9.20
CA ALA A 180 -6.87 3.50 -8.63
C ALA A 180 -7.69 4.30 -9.67
N ALA A 181 -7.18 4.40 -10.92
CA ALA A 181 -7.87 5.07 -12.01
C ALA A 181 -9.18 4.36 -12.36
N VAL A 182 -9.15 3.03 -12.53
CA VAL A 182 -10.36 2.21 -12.74
C VAL A 182 -11.32 2.42 -11.57
N ALA A 183 -10.84 2.26 -10.33
CA ALA A 183 -11.61 2.44 -9.09
C ALA A 183 -12.37 3.78 -9.00
N THR A 184 -11.80 4.85 -9.53
CA THR A 184 -12.27 6.23 -9.29
C THR A 184 -12.92 6.92 -10.49
N LYS A 185 -12.49 6.64 -11.74
CA LYS A 185 -12.98 7.30 -12.97
C LYS A 185 -14.29 6.70 -13.50
N ARG A 186 -15.29 6.58 -12.63
CA ARG A 186 -16.56 5.89 -12.95
C ARG A 186 -17.47 6.56 -13.99
N ARG A 187 -17.11 7.76 -14.45
CA ARG A 187 -17.81 8.45 -15.53
C ARG A 187 -17.19 8.21 -16.91
N ASP A 188 -15.99 7.65 -16.95
CA ASP A 188 -15.23 7.43 -18.18
C ASP A 188 -15.52 6.01 -18.72
N VAL A 189 -16.68 5.86 -19.38
CA VAL A 189 -17.18 4.56 -19.83
C VAL A 189 -16.24 3.91 -20.85
N GLU A 190 -15.72 4.70 -21.80
CA GLU A 190 -14.79 4.22 -22.83
C GLU A 190 -13.50 3.66 -22.22
N PHE A 191 -12.95 4.33 -21.20
CA PHE A 191 -11.79 3.83 -20.46
C PHE A 191 -12.08 2.50 -19.75
N LEU A 192 -13.25 2.37 -19.11
CA LEU A 192 -13.65 1.15 -18.39
C LEU A 192 -13.88 -0.02 -19.34
N GLU A 193 -14.58 0.19 -20.46
CA GLU A 193 -14.78 -0.84 -21.49
C GLU A 193 -13.44 -1.28 -22.11
N THR A 194 -12.53 -0.33 -22.37
CA THR A 194 -11.17 -0.62 -22.85
C THR A 194 -10.39 -1.45 -21.85
N TYR A 195 -10.51 -1.13 -20.55
CA TYR A 195 -9.88 -1.87 -19.48
C TYR A 195 -10.41 -3.30 -19.37
N ASP A 196 -11.73 -3.49 -19.39
CA ASP A 196 -12.34 -4.82 -19.29
C ASP A 196 -11.97 -5.71 -20.50
N ALA A 197 -11.97 -5.15 -21.71
CA ALA A 197 -11.52 -5.85 -22.91
C ALA A 197 -10.02 -6.21 -22.84
N PHE A 198 -9.19 -5.39 -22.19
CA PHE A 198 -7.81 -5.73 -21.90
C PHE A 198 -7.70 -6.90 -20.91
N VAL A 199 -8.46 -6.87 -19.82
CA VAL A 199 -8.44 -7.96 -18.82
C VAL A 199 -8.85 -9.28 -19.47
N ASP A 200 -9.88 -9.30 -20.33
CA ASP A 200 -10.29 -10.50 -21.05
C ASP A 200 -9.17 -11.08 -21.91
N LYS A 201 -8.42 -10.21 -22.62
CA LYS A 201 -7.23 -10.62 -23.38
C LYS A 201 -6.16 -11.18 -22.46
N TYR A 202 -5.82 -10.48 -21.37
CA TYR A 202 -4.81 -10.93 -20.42
C TYR A 202 -5.13 -12.32 -19.87
N VAL A 203 -6.37 -12.52 -19.41
CA VAL A 203 -6.87 -13.79 -18.87
C VAL A 203 -6.79 -14.90 -19.92
N ALA A 204 -7.16 -14.62 -21.18
CA ALA A 204 -7.05 -15.59 -22.26
C ALA A 204 -5.58 -16.00 -22.52
N GLU A 205 -4.64 -15.06 -22.41
CA GLU A 205 -3.22 -15.33 -22.65
C GLU A 205 -2.58 -16.21 -21.57
N ILE A 206 -2.98 -16.03 -20.31
CA ILE A 206 -2.44 -16.77 -19.14
C ILE A 206 -3.21 -18.04 -18.79
N LYS A 207 -4.35 -18.30 -19.44
CA LYS A 207 -5.15 -19.51 -19.21
C LYS A 207 -4.29 -20.77 -19.42
N ALA A 208 -4.22 -21.65 -18.41
CA ALA A 208 -3.37 -22.83 -18.46
C ALA A 208 -4.01 -24.08 -17.81
N PRO A 209 -3.73 -25.29 -18.32
CA PRO A 209 -4.30 -26.54 -17.79
C PRO A 209 -3.67 -27.03 -16.47
N MET A 210 -2.72 -26.27 -15.91
CA MET A 210 -1.92 -26.69 -14.77
C MET A 210 -1.71 -25.54 -13.79
N ALA A 211 -1.37 -25.87 -12.55
CA ALA A 211 -0.70 -24.95 -11.64
C ALA A 211 0.82 -24.98 -11.88
N ILE A 212 1.50 -23.88 -11.54
CA ILE A 212 2.94 -23.74 -11.79
C ILE A 212 3.64 -23.44 -10.46
N VAL A 213 4.65 -24.23 -10.14
CA VAL A 213 5.67 -23.92 -9.13
C VAL A 213 6.94 -23.53 -9.87
N ALA A 214 7.19 -22.22 -9.99
CA ALA A 214 8.21 -21.64 -10.85
C ALA A 214 9.63 -21.84 -10.34
N GLN A 215 10.61 -21.42 -11.14
CA GLN A 215 12.03 -21.69 -10.90
C GLN A 215 12.47 -21.23 -9.50
N ASN A 216 13.20 -22.09 -8.79
CA ASN A 216 13.69 -21.84 -7.42
C ASN A 216 12.61 -21.53 -6.37
N ALA A 217 11.32 -21.67 -6.69
CA ALA A 217 10.24 -21.48 -5.73
C ALA A 217 10.15 -22.67 -4.76
N ARG A 218 9.61 -22.43 -3.57
CA ARG A 218 9.46 -23.46 -2.53
C ARG A 218 8.03 -23.52 -2.02
N VAL A 219 7.43 -24.70 -2.08
CA VAL A 219 6.16 -25.06 -1.46
C VAL A 219 6.44 -26.14 -0.41
N ARG A 220 6.24 -25.83 0.87
CA ARG A 220 6.61 -26.73 1.97
C ARG A 220 5.53 -26.84 3.04
N GLY A 221 5.24 -28.04 3.53
CA GLY A 221 4.37 -28.22 4.71
C GLY A 221 2.91 -27.78 4.49
N CYS A 222 2.51 -27.49 3.25
CA CYS A 222 1.19 -26.97 2.95
C CYS A 222 0.16 -28.09 2.94
N ALA A 223 -0.94 -27.91 3.67
CA ALA A 223 -2.04 -28.87 3.65
C ALA A 223 -2.67 -28.96 2.25
N ARG A 224 -2.85 -27.80 1.60
CA ARG A 224 -3.39 -27.69 0.26
C ARG A 224 -2.80 -26.48 -0.47
N VAL A 225 -2.38 -26.71 -1.72
CA VAL A 225 -2.12 -25.67 -2.73
C VAL A 225 -2.90 -26.04 -3.99
N GLU A 226 -3.75 -25.14 -4.47
CA GLU A 226 -4.69 -25.45 -5.56
C GLU A 226 -4.75 -24.32 -6.59
N GLY A 227 -4.65 -24.66 -7.88
CA GLY A 227 -4.85 -23.70 -8.98
C GLY A 227 -4.02 -22.43 -8.86
N THR A 228 -2.78 -22.54 -8.37
CA THR A 228 -1.96 -21.39 -7.97
C THR A 228 -0.70 -21.27 -8.83
N PHE A 229 -0.35 -20.04 -9.20
CA PHE A 229 0.96 -19.69 -9.75
C PHE A 229 1.88 -19.27 -8.59
N VAL A 230 2.89 -20.07 -8.29
CA VAL A 230 3.93 -19.76 -7.31
C VAL A 230 5.16 -19.29 -8.07
N GLY A 231 5.39 -17.98 -8.09
CA GLY A 231 6.43 -17.32 -8.89
C GLY A 231 7.86 -17.60 -8.41
N GLU A 232 8.84 -17.17 -9.22
CA GLU A 232 10.25 -17.48 -9.00
C GLU A 232 10.72 -17.07 -7.60
N HIS A 233 11.46 -17.93 -6.92
CA HIS A 233 11.94 -17.71 -5.54
C HIS A 233 10.85 -17.42 -4.49
N ALA A 234 9.56 -17.60 -4.81
CA ALA A 234 8.49 -17.44 -3.82
C ALA A 234 8.58 -18.52 -2.75
N LEU A 235 8.21 -18.17 -1.53
CA LEU A 235 8.16 -19.08 -0.38
C LEU A 235 6.70 -19.27 0.06
N VAL A 236 6.18 -20.47 -0.10
CA VAL A 236 4.84 -20.87 0.36
C VAL A 236 4.99 -21.99 1.38
N GLU A 237 4.82 -21.69 2.66
CA GLU A 237 5.13 -22.63 3.74
C GLU A 237 3.98 -22.77 4.75
N ASP A 238 3.66 -23.99 5.16
CA ASP A 238 2.68 -24.30 6.23
C ASP A 238 1.34 -23.56 6.07
N SER A 239 0.87 -23.35 4.84
CA SER A 239 -0.27 -22.47 4.52
C SER A 239 -1.29 -23.16 3.58
N ASP A 240 -2.51 -22.60 3.48
CA ASP A 240 -3.53 -23.01 2.49
C ASP A 240 -3.63 -21.92 1.42
N VAL A 241 -3.30 -22.27 0.18
CA VAL A 241 -3.28 -21.33 -0.95
C VAL A 241 -4.11 -21.88 -2.09
N ALA A 242 -5.11 -21.12 -2.55
CA ALA A 242 -5.98 -21.55 -3.64
C ALA A 242 -6.23 -20.43 -4.66
N ASN A 243 -6.33 -20.79 -5.93
CA ASN A 243 -6.67 -19.89 -7.05
C ASN A 243 -5.96 -18.53 -6.98
N SER A 244 -4.64 -18.54 -6.80
CA SER A 244 -3.88 -17.32 -6.50
C SER A 244 -2.62 -17.18 -7.35
N THR A 245 -2.19 -15.94 -7.56
CA THR A 245 -0.91 -15.62 -8.21
C THR A 245 0.02 -14.99 -7.20
N ILE A 246 1.18 -15.60 -6.97
CA ILE A 246 2.23 -15.06 -6.10
C ILE A 246 3.42 -14.67 -6.97
N LEU A 247 3.56 -13.38 -7.28
CA LEU A 247 4.68 -12.86 -8.05
C LEU A 247 5.88 -12.63 -7.13
N SER A 248 7.07 -13.01 -7.61
CA SER A 248 8.29 -13.03 -6.82
C SER A 248 9.50 -13.04 -7.75
N THR A 249 10.65 -12.55 -7.27
CA THR A 249 11.97 -12.73 -7.90
C THR A 249 13.02 -13.02 -6.83
N ALA A 250 14.25 -13.32 -7.23
CA ALA A 250 15.36 -13.51 -6.30
C ALA A 250 15.62 -12.27 -5.41
N GLU A 251 15.49 -11.07 -5.98
CA GLU A 251 15.73 -9.79 -5.30
C GLU A 251 14.50 -9.27 -4.54
N GLU A 252 13.31 -9.73 -4.91
CA GLU A 252 12.02 -9.29 -4.37
C GLU A 252 11.13 -10.49 -3.98
N PRO A 253 11.60 -11.38 -3.08
CA PRO A 253 10.91 -12.61 -2.77
C PRO A 253 9.57 -12.35 -2.06
N SER A 254 8.50 -12.96 -2.55
CA SER A 254 7.20 -12.94 -1.88
C SER A 254 7.02 -14.17 -0.99
N VAL A 255 6.35 -13.98 0.15
CA VAL A 255 6.27 -14.98 1.21
C VAL A 255 4.82 -15.17 1.66
N VAL A 256 4.36 -16.42 1.67
CA VAL A 256 3.12 -16.86 2.31
C VAL A 256 3.46 -17.94 3.31
N ARG A 257 3.31 -17.69 4.62
CA ARG A 257 3.76 -18.65 5.63
C ARG A 257 2.97 -18.65 6.92
N MET A 258 3.37 -19.52 7.85
CA MET A 258 2.89 -19.53 9.25
C MET A 258 1.35 -19.65 9.35
N LYS A 259 0.79 -20.67 8.70
CA LYS A 259 -0.63 -21.03 8.78
C LYS A 259 -1.57 -19.95 8.25
N SER A 260 -1.12 -19.23 7.23
CA SER A 260 -1.94 -18.24 6.54
C SER A 260 -2.84 -18.88 5.49
N ILE A 261 -3.92 -18.17 5.16
CA ILE A 261 -4.87 -18.55 4.12
C ILE A 261 -4.83 -17.47 3.03
N VAL A 262 -4.59 -17.89 1.79
CA VAL A 262 -4.61 -17.00 0.61
C VAL A 262 -5.50 -17.63 -0.46
N ARG A 263 -6.63 -17.01 -0.79
CA ARG A 263 -7.57 -17.52 -1.78
C ARG A 263 -8.01 -16.46 -2.77
N ASP A 264 -8.19 -16.83 -4.04
CA ASP A 264 -8.72 -15.94 -5.08
C ASP A 264 -7.98 -14.60 -5.16
N SER A 265 -6.66 -14.61 -4.93
CA SER A 265 -5.89 -13.40 -4.66
C SER A 265 -4.63 -13.28 -5.50
N ILE A 266 -4.17 -12.04 -5.67
CA ILE A 266 -2.90 -11.72 -6.31
C ILE A 266 -1.99 -11.07 -5.27
N VAL A 267 -0.78 -11.63 -5.11
CA VAL A 267 0.27 -11.13 -4.23
C VAL A 267 1.46 -10.70 -5.09
N GLN A 268 1.72 -9.41 -5.20
CA GLN A 268 2.83 -8.86 -5.96
C GLN A 268 4.15 -8.92 -5.18
N TRP A 269 5.25 -8.73 -5.90
CA TRP A 269 6.64 -8.83 -5.44
C TRP A 269 6.93 -8.25 -4.05
N ASN A 270 7.85 -8.91 -3.32
CA ASN A 270 8.31 -8.49 -2.00
C ASN A 270 7.17 -8.27 -0.98
N SER A 271 6.03 -8.95 -1.18
CA SER A 271 4.89 -8.89 -0.26
C SER A 271 4.86 -10.13 0.64
N THR A 272 4.33 -9.95 1.84
CA THR A 272 4.31 -11.00 2.86
C THR A 272 2.90 -11.20 3.41
N VAL A 273 2.45 -12.45 3.45
CA VAL A 273 1.26 -12.88 4.18
C VAL A 273 1.69 -13.92 5.21
N GLU A 274 1.56 -13.60 6.49
CA GLU A 274 2.05 -14.50 7.55
C GLU A 274 1.27 -14.41 8.86
N THR A 275 1.63 -15.27 9.80
CA THR A 275 1.13 -15.28 11.18
C THR A 275 -0.40 -15.35 11.23
N LEU A 276 -0.97 -16.46 10.75
CA LEU A 276 -2.40 -16.76 10.81
C LEU A 276 -3.29 -15.72 10.10
N SER A 277 -2.75 -15.01 9.12
CA SER A 277 -3.49 -14.02 8.34
C SER A 277 -4.40 -14.65 7.29
N VAL A 278 -5.50 -13.97 6.97
CA VAL A 278 -6.50 -14.38 5.97
C VAL A 278 -6.57 -13.34 4.85
N VAL A 279 -6.35 -13.78 3.61
CA VAL A 279 -6.40 -12.94 2.42
C VAL A 279 -7.29 -13.62 1.38
N GLU A 280 -8.44 -13.03 1.06
CA GLU A 280 -9.41 -13.63 0.15
C GLU A 280 -9.99 -12.61 -0.83
N GLY A 281 -9.96 -12.91 -2.13
CA GLY A 281 -10.41 -11.96 -3.14
C GLY A 281 -9.64 -10.64 -3.05
N ALA A 282 -8.31 -10.67 -2.94
CA ALA A 282 -7.53 -9.47 -2.67
C ALA A 282 -6.40 -9.25 -3.67
N PHE A 283 -5.95 -8.00 -3.76
CA PHE A 283 -4.80 -7.60 -4.56
C PHE A 283 -3.79 -6.87 -3.68
N LEU A 284 -2.69 -7.55 -3.39
CA LEU A 284 -1.58 -7.03 -2.60
C LEU A 284 -0.53 -6.50 -3.57
N CYS A 285 -0.34 -5.18 -3.59
CA CYS A 285 0.70 -4.53 -4.38
C CYS A 285 2.09 -4.78 -3.80
N ASP A 286 3.13 -4.46 -4.58
CA ASP A 286 4.51 -4.67 -4.16
C ASP A 286 4.80 -4.10 -2.76
N THR A 287 5.57 -4.84 -1.95
CA THR A 287 5.96 -4.45 -0.58
C THR A 287 4.82 -4.32 0.45
N SER A 288 3.64 -4.89 0.17
CA SER A 288 2.52 -4.93 1.13
C SER A 288 2.63 -6.11 2.11
N HIS A 289 2.04 -5.95 3.29
CA HIS A 289 2.14 -6.95 4.36
C HIS A 289 0.78 -7.20 5.00
N VAL A 290 0.45 -8.47 5.21
CA VAL A 290 -0.68 -8.90 6.05
C VAL A 290 -0.13 -9.87 7.09
N GLU A 291 -0.19 -9.48 8.35
CA GLU A 291 0.49 -10.18 9.44
C GLU A 291 -0.36 -10.20 10.71
N ARG A 292 0.06 -10.99 11.72
CA ARG A 292 -0.56 -11.06 13.05
C ARG A 292 -2.09 -11.12 13.01
N HIS A 293 -2.66 -12.13 12.34
CA HIS A 293 -4.10 -12.33 12.19
C HIS A 293 -4.81 -11.21 11.40
N GLY A 294 -4.09 -10.47 10.55
CA GLY A 294 -4.70 -9.51 9.65
C GLY A 294 -5.67 -10.20 8.68
N VAL A 295 -6.77 -9.51 8.39
CA VAL A 295 -7.82 -10.00 7.48
C VAL A 295 -7.97 -9.00 6.34
N VAL A 296 -7.88 -9.49 5.10
CA VAL A 296 -8.09 -8.68 3.88
C VAL A 296 -9.07 -9.40 2.96
N MET A 297 -10.22 -8.78 2.71
CA MET A 297 -11.30 -9.34 1.89
C MET A 297 -11.71 -8.35 0.79
N SER A 298 -11.87 -8.81 -0.46
CA SER A 298 -12.38 -7.97 -1.57
C SER A 298 -11.67 -6.61 -1.70
N SER A 299 -10.35 -6.57 -1.51
CA SER A 299 -9.64 -5.31 -1.28
C SER A 299 -8.31 -5.21 -2.03
N VAL A 300 -7.90 -3.97 -2.32
CA VAL A 300 -6.57 -3.63 -2.83
C VAL A 300 -5.73 -3.05 -1.70
N ILE A 301 -4.57 -3.65 -1.45
CA ILE A 301 -3.58 -3.17 -0.50
C ILE A 301 -2.39 -2.62 -1.27
N GLY A 302 -2.25 -1.30 -1.26
CA GLY A 302 -1.20 -0.56 -1.94
C GLY A 302 0.17 -0.69 -1.29
N PRO A 303 1.23 -0.23 -1.96
CA PRO A 303 2.60 -0.51 -1.54
C PRO A 303 2.98 0.07 -0.17
N ASN A 304 3.87 -0.62 0.53
CA ASN A 304 4.32 -0.28 1.89
C ASN A 304 3.18 -0.14 2.93
N THR A 305 1.97 -0.64 2.62
CA THR A 305 0.86 -0.75 3.57
C THR A 305 0.99 -2.06 4.34
N SER A 306 0.72 -2.00 5.64
CA SER A 306 0.76 -3.16 6.52
C SER A 306 -0.57 -3.26 7.26
N VAL A 307 -1.23 -4.41 7.11
CA VAL A 307 -2.45 -4.80 7.82
C VAL A 307 -2.07 -5.85 8.85
N ALA A 308 -1.96 -5.43 10.10
CA ALA A 308 -1.66 -6.29 11.22
C ALA A 308 -2.77 -6.22 12.26
N GLU A 309 -3.29 -7.39 12.65
CA GLU A 309 -4.40 -7.56 13.61
C GLU A 309 -5.74 -6.96 13.17
N GLY A 310 -5.78 -6.14 12.12
CA GLY A 310 -6.96 -5.44 11.63
C GLY A 310 -7.70 -6.15 10.49
N GLU A 311 -8.92 -5.70 10.25
CA GLU A 311 -9.77 -6.15 9.14
C GLU A 311 -9.91 -5.05 8.08
N VAL A 312 -9.59 -5.38 6.83
CA VAL A 312 -9.81 -4.54 5.65
C VAL A 312 -10.75 -5.25 4.67
N THR A 313 -11.94 -4.70 4.47
CA THR A 313 -12.96 -5.32 3.62
C THR A 313 -13.46 -4.33 2.56
N SER A 314 -13.64 -4.78 1.32
CA SER A 314 -14.20 -3.99 0.22
C SER A 314 -13.57 -2.59 0.08
N SER A 315 -12.24 -2.51 0.05
CA SER A 315 -11.50 -1.25 0.20
C SER A 315 -10.31 -1.13 -0.75
N PHE A 316 -9.98 0.09 -1.15
CA PHE A 316 -8.77 0.42 -1.91
C PHE A 316 -7.84 1.26 -1.03
N VAL A 317 -6.75 0.67 -0.53
CA VAL A 317 -6.01 1.22 0.62
C VAL A 317 -4.52 1.33 0.33
N GLY A 318 -3.96 2.54 0.33
CA GLY A 318 -2.51 2.72 0.27
C GLY A 318 -2.09 3.81 -0.70
N PRO A 319 -0.78 4.04 -0.87
CA PRO A 319 0.35 3.38 -0.20
C PRO A 319 0.53 3.78 1.28
N PHE A 320 1.43 3.15 2.04
CA PHE A 320 1.85 3.59 3.39
C PHE A 320 0.75 3.75 4.46
N VAL A 321 -0.37 3.05 4.34
CA VAL A 321 -1.37 3.04 5.42
C VAL A 321 -0.87 2.13 6.54
N GLY A 322 -0.80 2.67 7.76
CA GLY A 322 -0.44 1.90 8.94
C GLY A 322 -1.69 1.39 9.66
N PHE A 323 -1.83 0.07 9.73
CA PHE A 323 -2.94 -0.59 10.39
C PHE A 323 -2.35 -1.69 11.28
N HIS A 324 -1.86 -1.32 12.48
CA HIS A 324 -0.99 -2.20 13.27
C HIS A 324 -1.68 -2.97 14.40
N HIS A 325 -2.94 -2.65 14.65
CA HIS A 325 -3.73 -3.16 15.76
C HIS A 325 -5.15 -3.47 15.29
N GLN A 326 -5.90 -4.23 16.09
CA GLN A 326 -7.30 -4.54 15.82
C GLN A 326 -8.13 -3.27 15.59
N ALA A 327 -8.72 -3.15 14.41
CA ALA A 327 -9.66 -2.11 14.01
C ALA A 327 -10.42 -2.62 12.77
N LEU A 328 -11.40 -1.85 12.30
CA LEU A 328 -12.15 -2.15 11.09
C LEU A 328 -11.97 -1.02 10.07
N LEU A 329 -11.60 -1.38 8.84
CA LEU A 329 -11.65 -0.52 7.66
C LEU A 329 -12.50 -1.20 6.60
N ILE A 330 -13.67 -0.65 6.31
CA ILE A 330 -14.57 -1.20 5.30
C ILE A 330 -15.10 -0.11 4.39
N ALA A 331 -15.47 -0.50 3.17
CA ALA A 331 -16.11 0.37 2.19
C ALA A 331 -15.33 1.68 1.94
N SER A 332 -14.00 1.57 1.81
CA SER A 332 -13.07 2.70 1.91
C SER A 332 -12.25 2.92 0.63
N MET A 333 -12.27 4.16 0.12
CA MET A 333 -11.47 4.61 -1.02
C MET A 333 -10.32 5.53 -0.55
N TRP A 334 -9.10 4.98 -0.51
CA TRP A 334 -7.90 5.65 0.00
C TRP A 334 -6.64 5.48 -0.88
N PRO A 335 -6.68 5.81 -2.19
CA PRO A 335 -5.54 5.62 -3.11
C PRO A 335 -4.35 6.56 -2.88
N LYS A 336 -4.52 7.63 -2.10
CA LYS A 336 -3.41 8.52 -1.69
C LYS A 336 -2.71 8.01 -0.42
N GLY A 337 -3.36 7.12 0.32
CA GLY A 337 -2.86 6.44 1.51
C GLY A 337 -2.20 7.34 2.55
N LYS A 338 -1.05 6.91 3.07
CA LYS A 338 -0.16 7.57 4.04
C LYS A 338 -0.74 7.82 5.44
N GLY A 339 -1.96 7.36 5.69
CA GLY A 339 -2.62 7.51 6.98
C GLY A 339 -2.26 6.44 7.99
N ASN A 340 -2.88 6.53 9.17
CA ASN A 340 -2.82 5.47 10.16
C ASN A 340 -4.21 5.25 10.78
N ILE A 341 -4.45 4.00 11.17
CA ILE A 341 -5.68 3.55 11.83
C ILE A 341 -5.30 3.08 13.23
N GLY A 342 -5.85 3.74 14.23
CA GLY A 342 -5.66 3.40 15.64
C GLY A 342 -6.47 2.17 16.04
N TYR A 343 -6.04 1.51 17.11
CA TYR A 343 -6.78 0.39 17.72
C TYR A 343 -8.23 0.78 18.03
N GLY A 344 -9.17 -0.11 17.71
CA GLY A 344 -10.60 0.05 17.93
C GLY A 344 -11.27 1.09 17.03
N ALA A 345 -10.56 1.70 16.08
CA ALA A 345 -11.18 2.59 15.11
C ALA A 345 -12.16 1.81 14.22
N ASN A 346 -13.41 2.24 14.20
CA ASN A 346 -14.46 1.71 13.35
C ASN A 346 -14.62 2.62 12.14
N VAL A 347 -13.75 2.45 11.14
CA VAL A 347 -13.74 3.24 9.90
C VAL A 347 -14.61 2.53 8.86
N GLY A 348 -15.91 2.51 9.12
CA GLY A 348 -16.71 1.45 8.55
C GLY A 348 -18.17 1.35 8.94
N SER A 349 -18.80 2.40 9.47
CA SER A 349 -20.19 2.31 9.93
C SER A 349 -21.20 2.26 8.77
N ASN A 350 -20.96 1.44 7.73
CA ASN A 350 -21.78 1.27 6.53
C ASN A 350 -23.05 0.44 6.79
N HIS A 351 -23.04 -0.45 7.79
CA HIS A 351 -24.20 -1.24 8.20
C HIS A 351 -25.20 -0.41 9.01
N THR A 352 -25.99 0.43 8.32
CA THR A 352 -26.92 1.40 8.92
C THR A 352 -28.37 0.87 9.05
N LEU A 353 -28.55 -0.46 9.11
CA LEU A 353 -29.85 -1.16 8.93
C LEU A 353 -30.51 -0.93 7.56
N LYS A 354 -29.76 -0.37 6.60
CA LYS A 354 -30.14 -0.18 5.20
C LYS A 354 -29.18 -0.97 4.31
N ALA A 355 -29.24 -0.76 2.98
CA ALA A 355 -28.26 -1.32 2.05
C ALA A 355 -26.83 -0.90 2.45
N PRO A 356 -25.84 -1.80 2.41
CA PRO A 356 -24.44 -1.47 2.63
C PRO A 356 -23.84 -0.86 1.34
N ASP A 357 -24.32 0.33 0.99
CA ASP A 357 -24.05 1.02 -0.29
C ASP A 357 -23.28 2.35 -0.10
N GLN A 358 -22.83 2.65 1.12
CA GLN A 358 -22.14 3.90 1.44
C GLN A 358 -20.63 3.69 1.53
N GLU A 359 -19.89 4.74 1.18
CA GLU A 359 -18.44 4.70 1.11
C GLU A 359 -17.81 5.91 1.81
N LEU A 360 -16.53 5.76 2.17
CA LEU A 360 -15.67 6.84 2.64
C LEU A 360 -14.55 7.11 1.64
N PHE A 361 -14.47 8.36 1.19
CA PHE A 361 -13.30 8.88 0.48
C PHE A 361 -12.33 9.51 1.47
N HIS A 362 -11.13 8.96 1.54
CA HIS A 362 -10.13 9.38 2.51
C HIS A 362 -9.26 10.52 1.99
N GLY A 363 -8.83 11.39 2.91
CA GLY A 363 -7.73 12.32 2.67
C GLY A 363 -6.39 11.62 2.81
N GLU A 364 -5.40 12.03 2.02
CA GLU A 364 -4.02 11.57 2.21
C GLU A 364 -3.57 11.79 3.67
N GLY A 365 -2.99 10.79 4.32
CA GLY A 365 -2.39 10.99 5.64
C GLY A 365 -3.35 11.18 6.80
N VAL A 366 -4.67 11.01 6.59
CA VAL A 366 -5.65 11.10 7.69
C VAL A 366 -5.32 10.08 8.79
N PHE A 367 -5.42 10.53 10.04
CA PHE A 367 -5.22 9.69 11.21
C PHE A 367 -6.55 9.43 11.90
N PHE A 368 -6.94 8.16 11.99
CA PHE A 368 -8.09 7.71 12.76
C PHE A 368 -7.63 7.33 14.17
N GLY A 369 -8.01 8.14 15.15
CA GLY A 369 -7.65 7.95 16.55
C GLY A 369 -8.28 6.70 17.15
N LEU A 370 -7.74 6.29 18.31
CA LEU A 370 -8.16 5.07 18.99
C LEU A 370 -9.67 5.10 19.29
N GLY A 371 -10.38 4.01 18.98
CA GLY A 371 -11.81 3.90 19.30
C GLY A 371 -12.73 4.91 18.62
N CYS A 372 -12.30 5.61 17.57
CA CYS A 372 -13.18 6.53 16.85
C CYS A 372 -14.16 5.77 15.95
N ASN A 373 -15.36 6.31 15.71
CA ASN A 373 -16.31 5.73 14.77
C ASN A 373 -16.58 6.71 13.63
N VAL A 374 -16.40 6.24 12.39
CA VAL A 374 -16.57 7.04 11.18
C VAL A 374 -17.85 6.63 10.47
N LYS A 375 -18.82 7.57 10.37
CA LYS A 375 -20.10 7.32 9.71
C LYS A 375 -20.08 7.71 8.25
N PHE A 376 -20.74 6.91 7.42
CA PHE A 376 -20.81 7.08 5.97
C PHE A 376 -22.17 7.69 5.56
N PRO A 377 -22.28 8.27 4.35
CA PRO A 377 -21.18 8.58 3.43
C PRO A 377 -20.31 9.73 3.97
N SER A 378 -19.00 9.66 3.71
CA SER A 378 -18.07 10.72 4.10
C SER A 378 -17.02 10.98 3.02
N ASN A 379 -16.54 12.23 2.94
CA ASN A 379 -15.49 12.61 1.98
C ASN A 379 -14.50 13.58 2.62
N PHE A 380 -13.26 13.11 2.78
CA PHE A 380 -12.13 13.80 3.38
C PHE A 380 -10.99 14.05 2.39
N VAL A 381 -11.20 13.90 1.08
CA VAL A 381 -10.15 14.06 0.05
C VAL A 381 -9.44 15.40 0.17
N LYS A 382 -10.19 16.47 0.48
CA LYS A 382 -9.68 17.83 0.70
C LYS A 382 -9.33 18.13 2.17
N ALA A 383 -9.25 17.11 3.02
CA ALA A 383 -8.80 17.19 4.41
C ALA A 383 -7.58 16.29 4.68
N PRO A 384 -6.52 16.33 3.84
CA PRO A 384 -5.32 15.53 4.06
C PRO A 384 -4.65 15.88 5.39
N TYR A 385 -4.03 14.86 6.01
CA TYR A 385 -3.29 14.94 7.26
C TYR A 385 -4.11 15.43 8.47
N SER A 386 -5.44 15.39 8.35
CA SER A 386 -6.34 15.68 9.47
C SER A 386 -6.39 14.51 10.44
N VAL A 387 -6.66 14.81 11.70
CA VAL A 387 -6.75 13.87 12.80
C VAL A 387 -8.20 13.80 13.26
N ILE A 388 -8.76 12.60 13.28
CA ILE A 388 -9.95 12.28 14.07
C ILE A 388 -9.45 11.79 15.42
N ALA A 389 -9.75 12.53 16.48
CA ALA A 389 -9.22 12.21 17.81
C ALA A 389 -9.78 10.89 18.36
N THR A 390 -9.12 10.39 19.41
CA THR A 390 -9.56 9.22 20.17
C THR A 390 -11.02 9.37 20.61
N ALA A 391 -11.80 8.29 20.49
CA ALA A 391 -13.20 8.17 20.89
C ALA A 391 -14.18 9.17 20.22
N VAL A 392 -13.79 9.78 19.09
CA VAL A 392 -14.66 10.67 18.32
C VAL A 392 -15.65 9.85 17.49
N ASN A 393 -16.93 10.23 17.55
CA ASN A 393 -17.98 9.71 16.68
C ASN A 393 -18.33 10.77 15.63
N THR A 394 -17.97 10.53 14.38
CA THR A 394 -18.34 11.44 13.30
C THR A 394 -19.76 11.16 12.78
N LEU A 395 -20.39 12.19 12.24
CA LEU A 395 -21.60 12.06 11.41
C LEU A 395 -21.21 12.01 9.92
N PRO A 396 -22.11 11.55 9.03
CA PRO A 396 -21.88 11.59 7.59
C PRO A 396 -21.58 13.03 7.13
N GLN A 397 -20.43 13.24 6.48
CA GLN A 397 -19.96 14.60 6.20
C GLN A 397 -18.90 14.71 5.11
N LEU A 398 -18.83 15.88 4.51
CA LEU A 398 -17.68 16.32 3.71
C LEU A 398 -16.82 17.25 4.57
N VAL A 399 -15.51 16.98 4.65
CA VAL A 399 -14.54 17.86 5.31
C VAL A 399 -13.49 18.30 4.28
N ALA A 400 -13.26 19.60 4.20
CA ALA A 400 -12.28 20.23 3.31
C ALA A 400 -11.31 21.14 4.08
N MET A 401 -10.97 20.73 5.31
CA MET A 401 -10.03 21.41 6.19
C MET A 401 -8.78 20.53 6.33
N PRO A 402 -7.69 20.80 5.60
CA PRO A 402 -6.45 20.03 5.69
C PRO A 402 -5.77 20.25 7.04
N PHE A 403 -5.04 19.25 7.53
CA PHE A 403 -4.29 19.32 8.80
C PHE A 403 -5.15 19.69 10.02
N ALA A 404 -6.45 19.42 9.97
CA ALA A 404 -7.38 19.75 11.04
C ALA A 404 -7.34 18.72 12.17
N LEU A 405 -7.81 19.12 13.34
CA LEU A 405 -8.16 18.20 14.42
C LEU A 405 -9.69 18.19 14.55
N ILE A 406 -10.33 17.03 14.43
CA ILE A 406 -11.72 16.80 14.82
C ILE A 406 -11.70 16.11 16.18
N ASN A 407 -12.35 16.73 17.17
CA ASN A 407 -12.32 16.31 18.56
C ASN A 407 -13.73 16.28 19.17
N THR A 408 -13.88 15.58 20.29
CA THR A 408 -15.12 15.63 21.07
C THR A 408 -15.43 17.08 21.47
N PRO A 409 -16.71 17.51 21.48
CA PRO A 409 -17.10 18.85 21.88
C PRO A 409 -16.56 19.25 23.25
N ALA A 410 -15.80 20.35 23.33
CA ALA A 410 -15.45 20.93 24.62
C ALA A 410 -16.62 21.70 25.26
N HIS A 411 -17.62 22.08 24.45
CA HIS A 411 -18.76 22.86 24.87
C HIS A 411 -20.07 22.24 24.40
N VAL A 412 -21.08 22.22 25.28
CA VAL A 412 -22.46 21.92 24.91
C VAL A 412 -23.11 23.19 24.40
N ILE A 413 -23.52 23.21 23.13
CA ILE A 413 -24.13 24.37 22.49
C ILE A 413 -25.61 24.05 22.28
N ALA A 414 -26.49 24.72 23.03
CA ALA A 414 -27.92 24.39 23.09
C ALA A 414 -28.63 24.38 21.72
N SER A 415 -28.16 25.19 20.77
CA SER A 415 -28.72 25.27 19.41
C SER A 415 -28.17 24.24 18.43
N LEU A 416 -27.23 23.39 18.85
CA LEU A 416 -26.59 22.35 18.05
C LEU A 416 -26.88 20.97 18.64
N SER A 417 -26.92 19.96 17.76
CA SER A 417 -26.99 18.58 18.22
C SER A 417 -25.73 18.22 19.01
N PRO A 418 -25.84 17.47 20.13
CA PRO A 418 -24.69 16.99 20.89
C PRO A 418 -23.79 16.03 20.09
N ALA A 419 -24.25 15.53 18.93
CA ALA A 419 -23.48 14.68 18.04
C ALA A 419 -22.54 15.44 17.09
N ILE A 420 -22.62 16.78 17.06
CA ILE A 420 -21.70 17.62 16.26
C ILE A 420 -20.38 17.73 17.02
N ASN A 421 -19.27 17.43 16.36
CA ASN A 421 -17.93 17.48 16.96
C ASN A 421 -17.33 18.91 16.91
N GLU A 422 -16.22 19.13 17.61
CA GLU A 422 -15.41 20.34 17.47
C GLU A 422 -14.31 20.14 16.43
N ILE A 423 -14.10 21.11 15.54
CA ILE A 423 -13.00 21.09 14.58
C ILE A 423 -12.08 22.30 14.74
N SER A 424 -10.77 22.05 14.69
CA SER A 424 -9.71 23.06 14.66
C SER A 424 -8.90 22.92 13.37
N PRO A 425 -9.20 23.71 12.33
CA PRO A 425 -8.44 23.72 11.07
C PRO A 425 -6.96 24.07 11.28
N GLY A 426 -6.06 23.43 10.52
CA GLY A 426 -4.62 23.69 10.58
C GLY A 426 -3.94 23.29 11.91
N TRP A 427 -4.65 22.64 12.83
CA TRP A 427 -4.13 22.28 14.15
C TRP A 427 -2.87 21.41 14.10
N VAL A 428 -2.78 20.47 13.14
CA VAL A 428 -1.59 19.62 13.01
C VAL A 428 -0.37 20.47 12.64
N LEU A 429 -0.54 21.51 11.81
CA LEU A 429 0.54 22.42 11.44
C LEU A 429 0.99 23.30 12.61
N SER A 430 0.05 23.85 13.38
CA SER A 430 0.38 24.74 14.50
C SER A 430 0.90 24.00 15.72
N SER A 431 0.34 22.82 16.01
CA SER A 431 0.47 22.15 17.31
C SER A 431 1.20 20.80 17.22
N SER A 432 1.29 20.18 16.04
CA SER A 432 1.86 18.84 15.85
C SER A 432 2.74 18.73 14.59
N VAL A 433 3.47 19.80 14.25
CA VAL A 433 4.36 19.80 13.05
C VAL A 433 5.41 18.70 13.10
N PHE A 434 5.78 18.24 14.30
CA PHE A 434 6.60 17.04 14.50
C PHE A 434 6.09 15.83 13.70
N THR A 435 4.77 15.61 13.69
CA THR A 435 4.14 14.50 12.97
C THR A 435 4.30 14.64 11.45
N VAL A 436 4.19 15.86 10.93
CA VAL A 436 4.40 16.17 9.50
C VAL A 436 5.83 15.82 9.10
N LEU A 437 6.82 16.32 9.84
CA LEU A 437 8.24 16.06 9.58
C LEU A 437 8.62 14.58 9.74
N ARG A 438 8.07 13.91 10.75
CA ARG A 438 8.25 12.47 10.96
C ARG A 438 7.69 11.66 9.79
N ASN A 439 6.53 12.05 9.28
CA ASN A 439 5.89 11.35 8.17
C ASN A 439 6.66 11.52 6.86
N GLU A 440 7.13 12.72 6.52
CA GLU A 440 8.00 12.92 5.34
C GLU A 440 9.26 12.05 5.39
N ASP A 441 9.93 12.02 6.55
CA ASP A 441 11.10 11.17 6.76
C ASP A 441 10.76 9.67 6.66
N LYS A 442 9.62 9.24 7.23
CA LYS A 442 9.11 7.86 7.11
C LYS A 442 8.91 7.50 5.63
N PHE A 443 8.23 8.33 4.86
CA PHE A 443 7.93 8.04 3.45
C PHE A 443 9.19 7.95 2.61
N ARG A 444 10.18 8.82 2.87
CA ARG A 444 11.46 8.81 2.15
C ARG A 444 12.32 7.60 2.53
N SER A 445 12.44 7.29 3.81
CA SER A 445 13.37 6.27 4.31
C SER A 445 12.83 4.84 4.22
N ARG A 446 11.51 4.66 4.15
CA ARG A 446 10.87 3.34 4.18
C ARG A 446 10.22 2.93 2.87
N ASN A 447 10.31 3.75 1.82
CA ASN A 447 9.74 3.35 0.53
C ASN A 447 10.62 2.26 -0.09
N LYS A 448 10.03 1.07 -0.24
CA LYS A 448 10.66 -0.07 -0.90
C LYS A 448 10.02 -0.41 -2.24
N SER A 449 8.93 0.26 -2.62
CA SER A 449 8.23 0.00 -3.88
C SER A 449 9.11 0.42 -5.05
N LYS A 450 9.22 -0.45 -6.04
CA LYS A 450 9.93 -0.17 -7.30
C LYS A 450 8.97 0.18 -8.44
N ARG A 451 7.69 -0.13 -8.28
CA ARG A 451 6.67 -0.04 -9.34
C ARG A 451 5.72 1.14 -9.15
N THR A 452 5.61 1.68 -7.94
CA THR A 452 4.74 2.82 -7.64
C THR A 452 5.58 4.03 -7.24
N HIS A 453 5.41 5.13 -7.98
CA HIS A 453 5.98 6.41 -7.56
C HIS A 453 5.20 6.95 -6.35
N ILE A 454 5.88 7.06 -5.20
CA ILE A 454 5.29 7.58 -3.98
C ILE A 454 5.98 8.90 -3.64
N GLU A 455 5.26 10.00 -3.83
CA GLU A 455 5.74 11.32 -3.44
C GLU A 455 5.94 11.39 -1.92
N ALA A 456 7.17 11.65 -1.46
CA ALA A 456 7.47 11.75 -0.05
C ALA A 456 7.12 13.13 0.52
N ALA A 457 7.17 14.19 -0.31
CA ALA A 457 6.88 15.55 0.10
C ALA A 457 5.39 15.72 0.45
N ILE A 458 5.13 16.29 1.62
CA ILE A 458 3.77 16.63 2.06
C ILE A 458 3.35 17.95 1.43
N PHE A 459 4.20 18.98 1.50
CA PHE A 459 3.91 20.28 0.93
C PHE A 459 4.19 20.29 -0.57
N ARG A 460 3.13 20.13 -1.35
CA ARG A 460 3.15 20.12 -2.82
C ARG A 460 1.96 20.91 -3.37
N PRO A 461 1.94 21.29 -4.66
CA PRO A 461 0.92 22.18 -5.23
C PRO A 461 -0.52 21.85 -4.83
N GLU A 462 -0.89 20.56 -4.92
CA GLU A 462 -2.22 20.07 -4.57
C GLU A 462 -2.59 20.35 -3.09
N ILE A 463 -1.71 19.99 -2.16
CA ILE A 463 -1.94 20.14 -0.71
C ILE A 463 -1.97 21.63 -0.32
N VAL A 464 -1.07 22.42 -0.91
CA VAL A 464 -1.02 23.88 -0.71
C VAL A 464 -2.29 24.54 -1.25
N GLN A 465 -2.83 24.05 -2.37
CA GLN A 465 -4.09 24.55 -2.90
C GLN A 465 -5.25 24.26 -1.94
N TYR A 466 -5.34 23.04 -1.37
CA TYR A 466 -6.35 22.75 -0.34
C TYR A 466 -6.22 23.67 0.88
N MET A 467 -5.00 24.03 1.28
CA MET A 467 -4.78 25.00 2.37
C MET A 467 -5.25 26.41 1.99
N LYS A 468 -4.98 26.87 0.75
CA LYS A 468 -5.45 28.17 0.25
C LYS A 468 -6.97 28.25 0.20
N ASP A 469 -7.61 27.19 -0.31
CA ASP A 469 -9.07 27.07 -0.38
C ASP A 469 -9.68 27.14 1.03
N ALA A 470 -9.17 26.31 1.96
CA ALA A 470 -9.62 26.28 3.34
C ALA A 470 -9.45 27.63 4.04
N ARG A 471 -8.27 28.27 3.91
CA ARG A 471 -8.01 29.60 4.48
C ARG A 471 -8.98 30.64 3.94
N SER A 472 -9.31 30.59 2.65
CA SER A 472 -10.25 31.52 2.02
C SER A 472 -11.66 31.39 2.59
N GLU A 473 -12.13 30.15 2.82
CA GLU A 473 -13.41 29.89 3.50
C GLU A 473 -13.40 30.37 4.96
N LEU A 474 -12.30 30.17 5.69
CA LEU A 474 -12.16 30.68 7.06
C LEU A 474 -12.18 32.22 7.11
N ALA A 475 -11.49 32.89 6.19
CA ALA A 475 -11.46 34.35 6.12
C ALA A 475 -12.84 34.92 5.74
N ALA A 476 -13.49 34.32 4.75
CA ALA A 476 -14.80 34.75 4.29
C ALA A 476 -15.90 34.62 5.35
N ALA A 477 -15.70 33.82 6.39
CA ALA A 477 -16.68 33.63 7.47
C ALA A 477 -16.67 34.73 8.54
N GLU A 478 -15.69 35.63 8.54
CA GLU A 478 -15.59 36.70 9.53
C GLU A 478 -16.91 37.48 9.70
N GLY A 479 -17.34 37.65 10.95
CA GLY A 479 -18.58 38.37 11.28
C GLY A 479 -19.88 37.67 10.87
N LYS A 480 -19.83 36.44 10.33
CA LYS A 480 -21.02 35.69 9.88
C LYS A 480 -21.57 34.70 10.90
N ALA A 481 -20.93 34.58 12.07
CA ALA A 481 -21.40 33.70 13.14
C ALA A 481 -22.81 34.09 13.59
N LYS A 482 -23.66 33.07 13.81
CA LYS A 482 -25.02 33.24 14.33
C LYS A 482 -25.20 32.65 15.73
N ILE A 483 -24.14 32.05 16.25
CA ILE A 483 -24.12 31.34 17.52
C ILE A 483 -22.90 31.87 18.27
N SER A 484 -23.04 32.07 19.58
CA SER A 484 -21.95 32.41 20.47
C SER A 484 -21.98 31.51 21.69
N LEU A 485 -20.80 31.22 22.24
CA LEU A 485 -20.63 30.59 23.53
C LEU A 485 -21.06 31.55 24.66
N PRO A 486 -21.26 31.06 25.90
CA PRO A 486 -21.62 31.91 27.04
C PRO A 486 -20.61 33.03 27.35
N ASN A 487 -19.34 32.84 26.99
CA ASN A 487 -18.28 33.85 27.11
C ASN A 487 -18.29 34.89 25.97
N GLY A 488 -19.27 34.84 25.06
CA GLY A 488 -19.39 35.71 23.89
C GLY A 488 -18.59 35.27 22.66
N GLU A 489 -17.77 34.21 22.75
CA GLU A 489 -16.96 33.75 21.63
C GLU A 489 -17.84 33.21 20.49
N ALA A 490 -17.56 33.66 19.27
CA ALA A 490 -18.33 33.28 18.10
C ALA A 490 -18.13 31.80 17.72
N VAL A 491 -19.20 31.15 17.28
CA VAL A 491 -19.21 29.76 16.81
C VAL A 491 -19.70 29.69 15.37
N TYR A 492 -18.94 28.94 14.57
CA TYR A 492 -19.21 28.68 13.16
C TYR A 492 -19.59 27.22 12.93
N THR A 493 -20.43 27.00 11.94
CA THR A 493 -20.76 25.67 11.40
C THR A 493 -20.55 25.68 9.89
N ASP A 494 -20.77 24.55 9.24
CA ASP A 494 -20.69 24.45 7.77
C ASP A 494 -21.62 25.42 7.02
N LYS A 495 -22.65 25.96 7.69
CA LYS A 495 -23.51 27.02 7.15
C LYS A 495 -22.77 28.35 6.92
N GLN A 496 -21.69 28.60 7.66
CA GLN A 496 -20.89 29.84 7.56
C GLN A 496 -19.55 29.62 6.88
N VAL A 497 -18.95 28.43 7.05
CA VAL A 497 -17.63 28.07 6.54
C VAL A 497 -17.78 26.75 5.79
N ARG A 498 -17.73 26.76 4.45
CA ARG A 498 -17.94 25.54 3.69
C ARG A 498 -16.80 24.55 3.93
N GLY A 499 -17.13 23.27 4.04
CA GLY A 499 -16.15 22.21 4.24
C GLY A 499 -15.76 21.98 5.70
N LEU A 500 -16.45 22.60 6.67
CA LEU A 500 -16.34 22.18 8.07
C LEU A 500 -17.04 20.85 8.32
N GLY A 501 -18.03 20.48 7.52
CA GLY A 501 -18.79 19.25 7.69
C GLY A 501 -19.71 19.29 8.92
N LYS A 502 -19.93 18.16 9.58
CA LYS A 502 -20.81 18.06 10.75
C LYS A 502 -20.06 18.37 12.05
N ASN A 503 -19.36 19.51 12.04
CA ASN A 503 -18.55 20.01 13.15
C ASN A 503 -18.89 21.49 13.41
N TYR A 504 -18.62 21.95 14.63
CA TYR A 504 -18.55 23.38 14.95
C TYR A 504 -17.10 23.82 15.14
N MET A 505 -16.84 25.10 14.90
CA MET A 505 -15.53 25.72 15.08
C MET A 505 -15.69 27.02 15.87
N ARG A 506 -14.79 27.26 16.82
CA ARG A 506 -14.73 28.52 17.59
C ARG A 506 -13.94 29.60 16.85
N GLU A 507 -14.21 30.87 17.15
CA GLU A 507 -13.46 32.00 16.58
C GLU A 507 -11.96 31.89 16.82
N SER A 508 -11.52 31.50 18.03
CA SER A 508 -10.11 31.26 18.32
C SER A 508 -9.48 30.21 17.39
N SER A 509 -10.22 29.14 17.08
CA SER A 509 -9.79 28.09 16.14
C SER A 509 -9.77 28.60 14.69
N ARG A 510 -10.72 29.45 14.29
CA ARG A 510 -10.74 30.08 12.95
C ARG A 510 -9.48 30.90 12.72
N GLN A 511 -9.16 31.79 13.67
CA GLN A 511 -7.99 32.67 13.58
C GLN A 511 -6.68 31.86 13.61
N ALA A 512 -6.58 30.86 14.50
CA ALA A 512 -5.44 29.96 14.54
C ALA A 512 -5.24 29.19 13.22
N GLY A 513 -6.33 28.72 12.60
CA GLY A 513 -6.30 28.06 11.29
C GLY A 513 -5.82 28.99 10.18
N ILE A 514 -6.33 30.22 10.11
CA ILE A 514 -5.87 31.24 9.14
C ILE A 514 -4.38 31.51 9.30
N ALA A 515 -3.91 31.69 10.54
CA ALA A 515 -2.51 31.94 10.84
C ALA A 515 -1.62 30.74 10.44
N ALA A 516 -2.03 29.52 10.79
CA ALA A 516 -1.29 28.30 10.45
C ALA A 516 -1.19 28.10 8.93
N TYR A 517 -2.31 28.19 8.20
CA TYR A 517 -2.28 28.06 6.74
C TYR A 517 -1.44 29.15 6.10
N THR A 518 -1.59 30.41 6.51
CA THR A 518 -0.78 31.52 5.97
C THR A 518 0.71 31.30 6.17
N PHE A 519 1.12 30.86 7.36
CA PHE A 519 2.52 30.56 7.64
C PHE A 519 3.07 29.47 6.71
N PHE A 520 2.39 28.33 6.57
CA PHE A 520 2.92 27.21 5.80
C PHE A 520 2.78 27.39 4.27
N ILE A 521 1.78 28.15 3.79
CA ILE A 521 1.69 28.53 2.36
C ILE A 521 2.88 29.44 2.01
N LYS A 522 3.18 30.43 2.86
CA LYS A 522 4.36 31.30 2.69
C LYS A 522 5.66 30.52 2.74
N LEU A 523 5.79 29.60 3.70
CA LEU A 523 6.97 28.76 3.86
C LEU A 523 7.26 27.99 2.57
N TYR A 524 6.25 27.31 2.03
CA TYR A 524 6.34 26.57 0.77
C TYR A 524 6.81 27.46 -0.40
N ALA A 525 6.24 28.66 -0.55
CA ALA A 525 6.60 29.57 -1.62
C ALA A 525 8.06 30.06 -1.53
N VAL A 526 8.52 30.41 -0.33
CA VAL A 526 9.87 30.95 -0.15
C VAL A 526 10.95 29.86 -0.21
N GLU A 527 10.63 28.61 0.16
CA GLU A 527 11.53 27.48 -0.06
C GLU A 527 11.83 27.24 -1.52
N ALA A 528 10.79 27.29 -2.36
CA ALA A 528 10.95 27.20 -3.79
C ALA A 528 11.73 28.40 -4.36
N LEU A 529 11.49 29.61 -3.83
CA LEU A 529 12.24 30.81 -4.20
C LEU A 529 13.75 30.63 -3.94
N LEU A 530 14.16 30.05 -2.80
CA LEU A 530 15.58 29.78 -2.53
C LEU A 530 16.21 28.89 -3.62
N LEU A 531 15.54 27.81 -4.03
CA LEU A 531 16.03 26.92 -5.09
C LEU A 531 16.14 27.63 -6.45
N LEU A 532 15.21 28.54 -6.74
CA LEU A 532 15.21 29.31 -7.98
C LEU A 532 16.30 30.39 -8.01
N VAL A 533 16.59 31.00 -6.86
CA VAL A 533 17.72 31.93 -6.72
C VAL A 533 19.06 31.18 -6.83
N GLU A 534 19.18 30.02 -6.19
CA GLU A 534 20.38 29.17 -6.27
C GLU A 534 20.66 28.66 -7.69
N SER A 535 19.62 28.37 -8.46
CA SER A 535 19.75 27.97 -9.87
C SER A 535 19.98 29.16 -10.83
N GLY A 536 19.98 30.39 -10.33
CA GLY A 536 20.14 31.61 -11.14
C GLY A 536 18.92 31.96 -12.01
N ARG A 537 17.80 31.25 -11.85
CA ARG A 537 16.54 31.53 -12.56
C ARG A 537 15.89 32.83 -12.10
N ILE A 538 16.13 33.22 -10.85
CA ILE A 538 15.64 34.47 -10.26
C ILE A 538 16.82 35.22 -9.62
N SER A 539 16.88 36.53 -9.83
CA SER A 539 17.90 37.37 -9.18
C SER A 539 17.55 37.62 -7.71
N ALA A 540 18.52 37.43 -6.81
CA ALA A 540 18.38 37.80 -5.41
C ALA A 540 18.11 39.31 -5.21
N ASP A 541 18.58 40.15 -6.14
CA ASP A 541 18.45 41.62 -6.09
C ASP A 541 17.10 42.13 -6.61
N GLY A 542 16.24 41.22 -7.08
CA GLY A 542 14.90 41.56 -7.54
C GLY A 542 13.90 41.76 -6.40
N THR A 543 12.66 42.04 -6.80
CA THR A 543 11.49 42.03 -5.92
C THR A 543 10.54 40.90 -6.30
N VAL A 544 9.62 40.54 -5.40
CA VAL A 544 8.61 39.50 -5.68
C VAL A 544 7.85 39.75 -6.99
N GLY A 545 7.54 41.01 -7.32
CA GLY A 545 6.84 41.38 -8.55
C GLY A 545 7.63 41.13 -9.85
N THR A 546 8.95 40.94 -9.76
CA THR A 546 9.81 40.59 -10.92
C THR A 546 9.86 39.10 -11.21
N SER A 547 9.36 38.27 -10.29
CA SER A 547 9.26 36.82 -10.48
C SER A 547 8.19 36.52 -11.53
N ASP A 548 8.50 35.70 -12.53
CA ASP A 548 7.47 35.22 -13.44
C ASP A 548 6.45 34.34 -12.70
N ARG A 549 5.23 34.20 -13.22
CA ARG A 549 4.21 33.30 -12.65
C ARG A 549 4.18 31.97 -13.39
N SER A 550 5.33 31.52 -13.90
CA SER A 550 5.43 30.36 -14.80
C SER A 550 5.16 29.03 -14.09
N CYS A 551 5.44 28.94 -12.79
CA CYS A 551 5.15 27.77 -11.96
C CYS A 551 4.29 28.12 -10.75
N TYR A 552 3.70 27.08 -10.14
CA TYR A 552 2.74 27.20 -9.05
C TYR A 552 3.35 27.85 -7.81
N GLU A 553 4.62 27.56 -7.52
CA GLU A 553 5.39 28.09 -6.41
C GLU A 553 5.54 29.61 -6.52
N LEU A 554 5.87 30.13 -7.71
CA LEU A 554 6.03 31.56 -7.93
C LEU A 554 4.71 32.31 -8.00
N ALA A 555 3.67 31.70 -8.58
CA ALA A 555 2.31 32.23 -8.47
C ALA A 555 1.91 32.37 -7.00
N THR A 556 2.19 31.34 -6.18
CA THR A 556 1.95 31.40 -4.73
C THR A 556 2.79 32.48 -4.06
N LEU A 557 4.06 32.64 -4.40
CA LEU A 557 4.90 33.70 -3.85
C LEU A 557 4.29 35.10 -4.12
N ALA A 558 3.86 35.34 -5.36
CA ALA A 558 3.27 36.61 -5.77
C ALA A 558 1.88 36.89 -5.16
N GLU A 559 1.14 35.85 -4.77
CA GLU A 559 -0.14 35.96 -4.07
C GLU A 559 0.03 36.28 -2.58
N GLU A 560 1.12 35.79 -1.97
CA GLU A 560 1.29 35.83 -0.51
C GLU A 560 2.17 36.99 0.00
N PHE A 561 2.96 37.61 -0.88
CA PHE A 561 3.91 38.67 -0.54
C PHE A 561 3.67 39.94 -1.36
N ASP A 562 4.00 41.09 -0.78
CA ASP A 562 3.95 42.38 -1.49
C ASP A 562 4.90 42.35 -2.70
N ALA A 563 4.42 42.80 -3.86
CA ALA A 563 5.20 42.84 -5.10
C ALA A 563 6.50 43.66 -4.99
N LYS A 564 6.55 44.64 -4.07
CA LYS A 564 7.73 45.46 -3.78
C LYS A 564 8.68 44.83 -2.78
N LYS A 565 8.30 43.74 -2.10
CA LYS A 565 9.16 43.09 -1.11
C LYS A 565 10.44 42.58 -1.79
N PRO A 566 11.63 42.95 -1.29
CA PRO A 566 12.90 42.44 -1.81
C PRO A 566 13.02 40.93 -1.64
N ILE A 567 13.55 40.23 -2.65
CA ILE A 567 13.76 38.78 -2.59
C ILE A 567 14.69 38.39 -1.43
N ARG A 568 15.73 39.20 -1.15
CA ARG A 568 16.62 39.01 0.01
C ARG A 568 15.89 39.05 1.36
N GLU A 569 14.84 39.85 1.48
CA GLU A 569 14.01 39.88 2.69
C GLU A 569 13.15 38.62 2.79
N CYS A 570 12.59 38.13 1.67
CA CYS A 570 11.90 36.84 1.65
C CYS A 570 12.84 35.71 2.08
N LEU A 571 14.07 35.67 1.57
CA LEU A 571 15.06 34.66 1.98
C LEU A 571 15.42 34.79 3.48
N SER A 572 15.48 36.01 4.03
CA SER A 572 15.63 36.23 5.47
C SER A 572 14.44 35.71 6.29
N ASP A 573 13.20 35.86 5.78
CA ASP A 573 12.01 35.28 6.40
C ASP A 573 12.13 33.75 6.45
N LEU A 574 12.60 33.10 5.39
CA LEU A 574 12.75 31.64 5.34
C LEU A 574 13.61 31.10 6.48
N VAL A 575 14.71 31.78 6.81
CA VAL A 575 15.57 31.41 7.95
C VAL A 575 14.77 31.43 9.25
N SER A 576 14.02 32.50 9.48
CA SER A 576 13.19 32.66 10.68
C SER A 576 12.07 31.62 10.74
N MET A 577 11.39 31.38 9.63
CA MET A 577 10.29 30.43 9.53
C MET A 577 10.78 28.98 9.75
N ARG A 578 11.93 28.59 9.20
CA ARG A 578 12.49 27.26 9.42
C ARG A 578 13.00 27.06 10.84
N ALA A 579 13.57 28.10 11.46
CA ALA A 579 13.86 28.08 12.89
C ALA A 579 12.59 27.90 13.73
N GLU A 580 11.49 28.56 13.37
CA GLU A 580 10.20 28.41 14.03
C GLU A 580 9.62 26.99 13.87
N VAL A 581 9.70 26.40 12.68
CA VAL A 581 9.29 25.00 12.45
C VAL A 581 10.09 24.03 13.32
N ALA A 582 11.42 24.19 13.38
CA ALA A 582 12.28 23.36 14.21
C ALA A 582 11.95 23.50 15.70
N LYS A 583 11.70 24.74 16.15
CA LYS A 583 11.26 25.03 17.52
C LYS A 583 9.91 24.38 17.82
N LYS A 584 8.90 24.56 16.96
CA LYS A 584 7.56 23.96 17.13
C LYS A 584 7.62 22.42 17.19
N ALA A 585 8.50 21.79 16.41
CA ALA A 585 8.71 20.35 16.46
C ALA A 585 9.30 19.91 17.81
N ALA A 586 10.32 20.63 18.31
CA ALA A 586 10.94 20.38 19.61
C ALA A 586 9.96 20.58 20.77
N ASP A 587 9.27 21.73 20.79
CA ASP A 587 8.26 22.07 21.81
C ASP A 587 7.13 21.04 21.81
N GLY A 588 6.71 20.60 20.62
CA GLY A 588 5.70 19.56 20.44
C GLY A 588 6.05 18.25 21.14
N LYS A 589 7.28 17.75 20.92
CA LYS A 589 7.78 16.52 21.55
C LYS A 589 8.06 16.71 23.05
N ALA A 590 8.56 17.88 23.45
CA ALA A 590 8.89 18.18 24.86
C ALA A 590 7.65 18.22 25.77
N ARG A 591 6.46 18.54 25.25
CA ARG A 591 5.22 18.46 26.04
C ARG A 591 4.95 17.07 26.59
N ASP A 592 5.27 16.02 25.83
CA ASP A 592 5.14 14.65 26.31
C ASP A 592 6.17 14.32 27.39
N ASP A 593 7.40 14.82 27.26
CA ASP A 593 8.44 14.63 28.26
C ASP A 593 8.05 15.30 29.59
N ILE A 594 7.61 16.56 29.54
CA ILE A 594 7.16 17.32 30.73
C ILE A 594 5.98 16.62 31.40
N ARG A 595 5.00 16.15 30.61
CA ARG A 595 3.84 15.43 31.13
C ARG A 595 4.24 14.07 31.71
N GLY A 596 5.12 13.34 31.02
CA GLY A 596 5.62 12.05 31.43
C GLY A 596 6.36 12.10 32.77
N GLN A 597 7.31 13.01 32.92
CA GLN A 597 8.08 13.21 34.15
C GLN A 597 7.21 13.62 35.35
N ARG A 598 6.09 14.31 35.11
CA ARG A 598 5.14 14.66 36.18
C ARG A 598 4.30 13.47 36.66
N ILE A 599 4.12 12.45 35.81
CA ILE A 599 3.20 11.33 36.06
C ILE A 599 3.95 10.06 36.44
N ILE A 600 5.11 9.81 35.82
CA ILE A 600 5.86 8.53 35.91
C ILE A 600 7.22 8.80 36.58
N PRO A 601 7.51 8.20 37.75
CA PRO A 601 8.72 8.48 38.52
C PRO A 601 10.05 8.26 37.79
N ASP A 602 10.14 7.24 36.93
CA ASP A 602 11.35 6.84 36.18
C ASP A 602 11.27 7.21 34.69
N TYR A 603 10.41 8.17 34.31
CA TYR A 603 10.15 8.50 32.90
C TYR A 603 11.44 8.82 32.14
N SER A 604 12.32 9.63 32.73
CA SER A 604 13.58 10.08 32.12
C SER A 604 14.60 8.95 31.95
N ASP A 605 14.50 7.87 32.72
CA ASP A 605 15.45 6.76 32.69
C ASP A 605 15.18 5.83 31.49
N VAL A 606 13.93 5.79 31.01
CA VAL A 606 13.48 4.89 29.93
C VAL A 606 13.02 5.60 28.66
N HIS A 607 12.91 6.95 28.67
CA HIS A 607 12.51 7.73 27.49
C HIS A 607 13.62 8.65 26.99
N LYS A 608 13.79 8.69 25.67
CA LYS A 608 14.68 9.66 25.02
C LYS A 608 14.07 11.07 25.12
N PRO A 609 14.83 12.08 25.58
CA PRO A 609 14.35 13.46 25.62
C PRO A 609 14.18 14.03 24.21
N ALA A 610 13.30 15.02 24.06
CA ALA A 610 13.00 15.70 22.80
C ALA A 610 14.24 16.23 22.08
N ALA A 611 15.24 16.71 22.83
CA ALA A 611 16.50 17.22 22.28
C ALA A 611 17.33 16.14 21.57
N SER A 612 17.12 14.87 21.88
CA SER A 612 17.81 13.72 21.29
C SER A 612 16.95 12.98 20.26
N GLU A 613 15.75 13.48 19.97
CA GLU A 613 14.83 12.87 19.00
C GLU A 613 15.29 13.15 17.56
N GLY A 614 15.38 12.10 16.74
CA GLY A 614 15.98 12.18 15.41
C GLY A 614 15.26 13.16 14.47
N VAL A 615 13.93 13.25 14.59
CA VAL A 615 13.12 14.21 13.83
C VAL A 615 13.44 15.65 14.22
N VAL A 616 13.63 15.92 15.52
CA VAL A 616 13.95 17.27 16.03
C VAL A 616 15.34 17.68 15.59
N LEU A 617 16.33 16.80 15.73
CA LEU A 617 17.72 17.04 15.30
C LEU A 617 17.80 17.32 13.80
N ARG A 618 17.06 16.58 12.97
CA ARG A 618 16.99 16.85 11.52
C ARG A 618 16.33 18.18 11.19
N ALA A 619 15.27 18.57 11.91
CA ALA A 619 14.63 19.86 11.71
C ALA A 619 15.58 21.02 12.03
N GLN A 620 16.33 20.93 13.14
CA GLN A 620 17.35 21.91 13.54
C GLN A 620 18.52 21.97 12.53
N ARG A 621 18.97 20.82 12.03
CA ARG A 621 19.99 20.75 10.99
C ARG A 621 19.52 21.42 9.70
N THR A 622 18.30 21.10 9.25
CA THR A 622 17.70 21.71 8.05
C THR A 622 17.60 23.23 8.19
N ALA A 623 17.16 23.73 9.35
CA ALA A 623 17.12 25.18 9.60
C ALA A 623 18.52 25.82 9.55
N SER A 624 19.55 25.12 10.06
CA SER A 624 20.93 25.60 10.04
C SER A 624 21.53 25.60 8.62
N GLU A 625 21.27 24.55 7.84
CA GLU A 625 21.68 24.44 6.43
C GLU A 625 21.01 25.54 5.59
N ILE A 626 19.72 25.78 5.77
CA ILE A 626 18.99 26.86 5.09
C ILE A 626 19.59 28.23 5.47
N LYS A 627 19.91 28.46 6.75
CA LYS A 627 20.58 29.70 7.18
C LYS A 627 21.91 29.91 6.46
N GLN A 628 22.72 28.86 6.32
CA GLN A 628 24.00 28.93 5.60
C GLN A 628 23.80 29.22 4.12
N ARG A 629 22.85 28.53 3.47
CA ARG A 629 22.51 28.74 2.06
C ARG A 629 22.02 30.16 1.78
N VAL A 630 21.14 30.68 2.61
CA VAL A 630 20.62 32.06 2.50
C VAL A 630 21.71 33.11 2.71
N ALA A 631 22.68 32.86 3.60
CA ALA A 631 23.76 33.80 3.89
C ALA A 631 24.57 34.18 2.62
N ALA A 632 24.70 33.26 1.65
CA ALA A 632 25.36 33.53 0.38
C ALA A 632 24.71 34.67 -0.44
N PHE A 633 23.42 34.91 -0.23
CA PHE A 633 22.62 35.90 -0.96
C PHE A 633 22.29 37.13 -0.13
N VAL A 634 22.30 37.04 1.21
CA VAL A 634 21.98 38.17 2.09
C VAL A 634 23.24 38.92 2.51
N ALA A 635 24.40 38.27 2.61
CA ALA A 635 25.64 38.87 3.11
C ALA A 635 26.47 39.66 2.08
N ARG A 636 26.05 39.71 0.81
CA ARG A 636 26.67 40.59 -0.21
C ARG A 636 26.03 41.99 -0.12
N VAL A 637 26.51 42.81 0.81
CA VAL A 637 26.32 44.28 0.84
C VAL A 637 27.69 44.92 0.76
#